data_AF-X1RBG4-F1
#
_entry.id   AF-X1RBG4-F1
#
_cell.length_a   1.000
_cell.length_b   1.000
_cell.length_c   1.000
_cell.angle_alpha   90.00
_cell.angle_beta   90.00
_cell.angle_gamma   90.00
#
_symmetry.space_group_name_H-M   'P 1'
#
loop_
_entity.id
_entity.type
_entity.pdbx_description
1 polymer ?
#
loop_
_entity_poly.entity_id
_entity_poly.type
_entity_poly.pdbx_seq_one_letter_code
_entity_poly.pdbx_strand_id
1 'polypeptide(L)' 'CDKLKPKVIIPMHFRNDKCAFPIAGVDEFLQGKEGVSRLDTSEVEFKQGELPATTKIVVLKPAL' A
#
# COMPACT_ATOMS: atom_id res chain seq x y z
N CYS A 1 4.23 5.09 11.45
CA CYS A 1 3.10 5.75 10.75
C CYS A 1 2.18 6.42 11.77
N ASP A 2 2.75 7.28 12.62
CA ASP A 2 2.25 7.33 14.01
C ASP A 2 1.46 8.60 14.33
N LYS A 3 1.52 9.59 13.42
CA LYS A 3 0.77 10.84 13.54
C LYS A 3 -0.69 10.67 13.10
N LEU A 4 -0.92 10.03 11.95
CA LEU A 4 -2.27 9.82 11.41
C LEU A 4 -2.93 8.53 11.92
N LYS A 5 -2.14 7.56 12.40
CA LYS A 5 -2.62 6.23 12.87
C LYS A 5 -3.64 5.60 11.91
N PRO A 6 -3.34 5.49 10.60
CA PRO A 6 -4.29 5.00 9.62
C PRO A 6 -4.63 3.52 9.86
N LYS A 7 -5.87 3.13 9.58
CA LYS A 7 -6.26 1.72 9.57
C LYS A 7 -5.74 0.98 8.34
N VAL A 8 -5.71 1.64 7.19
CA VAL A 8 -5.19 1.10 5.93
C VAL A 8 -4.24 2.10 5.31
N ILE A 9 -3.12 1.61 4.78
CA ILE A 9 -2.14 2.39 4.02
C ILE A 9 -2.03 1.76 2.63
N ILE A 10 -2.22 2.57 1.59
CA ILE A 10 -2.00 2.18 0.20
C ILE A 10 -0.86 3.05 -0.34
N PRO A 11 0.37 2.53 -0.47
CA PRO A 11 1.46 3.29 -1.06
C PRO A 11 1.18 3.52 -2.55
N MET A 12 1.37 4.75 -3.01
CA MET A 12 1.21 5.18 -4.40
C MET A 12 2.45 5.98 -4.82
N HIS A 13 2.59 6.30 -6.11
CA HIS A 13 3.69 7.11 -6.65
C HIS A 13 5.10 6.58 -6.33
N PHE A 14 5.33 5.29 -6.59
CA PHE A 14 6.64 4.65 -6.50
C PHE A 14 7.06 4.09 -7.87
N ARG A 15 8.34 3.75 -8.03
CA ARG A 15 8.86 3.16 -9.27
C ARG A 15 8.30 1.76 -9.47
N ASN A 16 7.74 1.52 -10.66
CA ASN A 16 7.20 0.23 -11.09
C ASN A 16 7.20 0.12 -12.63
N ASP A 17 6.69 -0.99 -13.17
CA ASP A 17 6.69 -1.26 -14.62
C ASP A 17 5.94 -0.20 -15.46
N LYS A 18 5.00 0.54 -14.86
CA LYS A 18 4.26 1.64 -15.50
C LYS A 18 4.75 3.04 -15.11
N CYS A 19 5.68 3.13 -14.16
CA CYS A 19 6.21 4.39 -13.61
C CYS A 19 7.73 4.28 -13.51
N ALA A 20 8.43 4.62 -14.59
CA ALA A 20 9.88 4.47 -14.73
C ALA A 20 10.68 5.71 -14.30
N PHE A 21 10.07 6.67 -13.59
CA PHE A 21 10.79 7.81 -13.04
C PHE A 21 11.91 7.35 -12.10
N PRO A 22 13.00 8.14 -11.95
CA PRO A 22 14.11 7.83 -11.05
C PRO A 22 13.72 8.09 -9.58
N ILE A 23 12.68 7.42 -9.11
CA ILE A 23 12.16 7.44 -7.75
C ILE A 23 12.30 6.06 -7.09
N ALA A 24 12.18 6.01 -5.77
CA ALA A 24 12.28 4.77 -5.00
C ALA A 24 11.16 3.77 -5.37
N GLY A 25 11.49 2.48 -5.27
CA GLY A 25 10.49 1.40 -5.34
C GLY A 25 9.68 1.27 -4.05
N VAL A 26 8.61 0.48 -4.08
CA VAL A 26 7.76 0.28 -2.88
C VAL A 26 8.49 -0.45 -1.74
N ASP A 27 9.50 -1.27 -2.07
CA ASP A 27 10.19 -2.11 -1.08
C ASP A 27 10.94 -1.29 -0.02
N GLU A 28 11.51 -0.14 -0.40
CA GLU A 28 12.15 0.79 0.55
C GLU A 28 11.14 1.33 1.57
N PHE A 29 9.92 1.64 1.13
CA PHE A 29 8.85 2.03 2.05
C PHE A 29 8.45 0.86 2.95
N LEU A 30 8.46 -0.38 2.48
CA LEU A 30 7.97 -1.54 3.25
C LEU A 30 8.98 -2.08 4.27
N GLN A 31 10.26 -1.72 4.17
CA GLN A 31 11.32 -2.24 5.02
C GLN A 31 10.99 -2.04 6.51
N GLY A 32 11.00 -3.14 7.28
CA GLY A 32 10.72 -3.15 8.71
C GLY A 32 9.25 -2.88 9.09
N LYS A 33 8.32 -2.82 8.13
CA LYS A 33 6.89 -2.68 8.40
C LYS A 33 6.22 -4.04 8.51
N GLU A 34 5.32 -4.15 9.49
CA GLU A 34 4.47 -5.33 9.68
C GLU A 34 3.12 -5.17 8.97
N GLY A 35 2.38 -6.27 8.83
CA GLY A 35 1.01 -6.24 8.31
C GLY A 35 0.91 -5.85 6.83
N VAL A 36 1.94 -6.20 6.04
CA VAL A 36 2.01 -5.95 4.59
C VAL A 36 1.30 -7.06 3.83
N SER A 37 0.38 -6.68 2.95
CA SER A 37 -0.28 -7.55 1.96
C SER A 37 -0.02 -7.01 0.56
N ARG A 38 0.47 -7.86 -0.35
CA ARG A 38 0.59 -7.53 -1.78
C ARG A 38 -0.55 -8.23 -2.52
N LEU A 39 -1.44 -7.46 -3.14
CA LEU A 39 -2.57 -8.00 -3.88
C LEU A 39 -2.29 -7.99 -5.38
N ASP A 40 -2.71 -9.04 -6.08
CA ASP A 40 -2.62 -9.13 -7.53
C ASP A 40 -3.84 -8.50 -8.23
N THR A 41 -4.14 -7.26 -7.85
CA THR A 41 -5.26 -6.47 -8.37
C THR A 41 -4.92 -4.98 -8.31
N SER A 42 -5.60 -4.16 -9.10
CA SER A 42 -5.48 -2.70 -9.08
C SER A 42 -6.47 -2.00 -8.17
N GLU A 43 -7.39 -2.74 -7.57
CA GLU A 43 -8.45 -2.19 -6.73
C GLU A 43 -8.73 -3.06 -5.51
N VAL A 44 -9.28 -2.42 -4.48
CA VAL A 44 -9.74 -3.06 -3.26
C VAL A 44 -10.89 -2.23 -2.69
N GLU A 45 -11.93 -2.89 -2.22
CA GLU A 45 -13.08 -2.25 -1.58
C GLU A 45 -12.93 -2.30 -0.06
N PHE A 46 -13.29 -1.21 0.62
CA PHE A 46 -13.42 -1.18 2.08
C PHE A 46 -14.80 -0.68 2.45
N LYS A 47 -15.50 -1.42 3.32
CA LYS A 47 -16.81 -1.04 3.83
C LYS A 47 -16.70 -0.54 5.26
N GLN A 48 -17.66 0.30 5.64
CA GLN A 48 -17.77 0.76 7.02
C GLN A 48 -17.95 -0.43 7.96
N GLY A 49 -17.16 -0.49 9.03
CA GLY A 49 -17.18 -1.61 9.99
C GLY A 49 -16.28 -2.80 9.63
N GLU A 50 -15.75 -2.86 8.41
CA GLU A 50 -14.88 -3.95 7.94
C GLU A 50 -13.38 -3.57 7.89
N LEU A 51 -13.05 -2.36 8.37
CA LEU A 51 -11.65 -1.92 8.45
C LEU A 51 -10.86 -2.77 9.47
N PRO A 52 -9.58 -3.04 9.20
CA PRO A 52 -8.77 -3.87 10.08
C PRO A 52 -8.57 -3.23 11.45
N ALA A 53 -8.53 -4.06 12.50
CA ALA A 53 -8.33 -3.60 13.87
C ALA A 53 -6.98 -2.91 14.06
N THR A 54 -5.93 -3.48 13.47
CA THR A 54 -4.56 -2.93 13.42
C THR A 54 -4.25 -2.38 12.03
N THR A 55 -3.27 -1.48 11.93
CA THR A 55 -2.86 -0.90 10.64
C THR A 55 -2.41 -2.00 9.67
N LYS A 56 -2.95 -1.97 8.46
CA LYS A 56 -2.52 -2.83 7.35
C LYS A 56 -1.97 -2.00 6.20
N ILE A 57 -0.95 -2.53 5.53
CA ILE A 57 -0.39 -1.94 4.32
C ILE A 57 -0.80 -2.83 3.15
N VAL A 58 -1.49 -2.26 2.17
CA VAL A 58 -2.01 -2.97 1.00
C VAL A 58 -1.33 -2.42 -0.24
N VAL A 59 -0.45 -3.21 -0.86
CA VAL A 59 0.19 -2.86 -2.13
C VAL A 59 -0.64 -3.41 -3.27
N LEU A 60 -1.07 -2.52 -4.16
CA LEU A 60 -1.85 -2.84 -5.36
C LEU A 60 -0.95 -2.79 -6.61
N LYS A 61 -1.37 -3.49 -7.67
CA LYS A 61 -0.78 -3.32 -9.00
C LYS A 61 -1.37 -2.08 -9.70
N PRO A 62 -0.63 -1.44 -10.61
CA PRO A 62 -1.22 -0.42 -11.49
C PRO A 62 -2.38 -1.00 -12.32
N ALA A 63 -3.46 -0.23 -12.49
CA ALA A 63 -4.53 -0.56 -13.45
C ALA A 63 -4.00 -0.60 -14.89
N LEU A 64 -4.71 -1.29 -15.79
CA LEU A 64 -4.35 -1.45 -17.21
C LEU A 64 -4.35 -0.10 -17.96
#